data_AF-A0A7S4BR38-F1
#
_entry.id   AF-A0A7S4BR38-F1
#
_cell.length_a   1.000
_cell.length_b   1.000
_cell.length_c   1.000
_cell.angle_alpha   90.00
_cell.angle_beta   90.00
_cell.angle_gamma   90.00
#
_symmetry.space_group_name_H-M   'P 1'
#
loop_
_entity.id
_entity.type
_entity.pdbx_description
1 polymer ?
#
loop_
_entity_poly.entity_id
_entity_poly.type
_entity_poly.pdbx_seq_one_letter_code
_entity_poly.pdbx_strand_id
1 'polypeptide(L)'
;GGGGDGGGGDGGGTEGGGNDGGGGDGGGWDGVIEVESGGEGASEEAISLSEIFGDCARRDELLDDLYELLAFLVQRQEEATRAGEGLPLELQLDRSELAARARAVRQVVDTLGAEHTHFLLQLQSSDRFLNRQAAALRQMLAHADKMRGLADGLQTRQSDLLLTIRGTYPRYEAAAARVKQVKAEFEGALSKAHFDGRRVNLMGVEV
;
A
#
# COMPACT_ATOMS: atom_id res chain seq x y z
N GLY A 1 -44.10 32.68 -67.91
CA GLY A 1 -43.99 32.41 -69.36
C GLY A 1 -42.91 31.38 -69.58
N GLY A 2 -43.18 30.40 -70.47
CA GLY A 2 -42.24 29.45 -71.11
C GLY A 2 -41.64 28.38 -70.18
N GLY A 3 -41.69 27.06 -70.42
CA GLY A 3 -42.01 26.28 -71.62
C GLY A 3 -40.75 25.58 -72.18
N GLY A 4 -40.83 24.26 -72.42
CA GLY A 4 -39.86 23.43 -73.20
C GLY A 4 -39.17 22.35 -72.34
N ASP A 5 -39.51 21.04 -72.39
CA ASP A 5 -39.41 20.06 -73.50
C ASP A 5 -37.92 19.81 -73.85
N GLY A 6 -37.28 18.64 -73.80
CA GLY A 6 -37.64 17.25 -74.15
C GLY A 6 -36.42 16.69 -74.91
N GLY A 7 -36.11 15.38 -74.82
CA GLY A 7 -35.14 14.76 -75.74
C GLY A 7 -34.30 13.60 -75.16
N GLY A 8 -34.61 12.38 -75.58
CA GLY A 8 -33.82 11.17 -75.32
C GLY A 8 -32.68 10.93 -76.31
N GLY A 9 -31.89 9.90 -76.04
CA GLY A 9 -30.84 9.37 -76.90
C GLY A 9 -30.49 7.94 -76.51
N ASP A 10 -30.71 7.03 -77.46
CA ASP A 10 -30.56 5.58 -77.43
C ASP A 10 -29.18 5.15 -77.97
N GLY A 11 -28.76 3.90 -77.74
CA GLY A 11 -27.81 3.20 -78.62
C GLY A 11 -26.53 2.59 -78.01
N GLY A 12 -26.60 1.29 -77.69
CA GLY A 12 -25.84 0.19 -78.33
C GLY A 12 -24.30 0.11 -78.28
N GLY A 13 -23.78 -1.05 -77.85
CA GLY A 13 -22.91 -1.88 -78.70
C GLY A 13 -21.44 -2.13 -78.33
N THR A 14 -21.18 -3.36 -77.85
CA THR A 14 -20.10 -4.32 -78.21
C THR A 14 -18.60 -4.06 -77.92
N GLU A 15 -18.08 -4.97 -77.09
CA GLU A 15 -16.93 -5.89 -77.28
C GLU A 15 -15.48 -5.39 -77.35
N GLY A 16 -14.64 -6.06 -76.55
CA GLY A 16 -13.35 -6.59 -77.03
C GLY A 16 -12.10 -5.96 -76.39
N GLY A 17 -11.48 -6.67 -75.46
CA GLY A 17 -10.14 -6.33 -74.97
C GLY A 17 -9.67 -7.30 -73.90
N GLY A 18 -9.20 -8.49 -74.33
CA GLY A 18 -8.49 -9.41 -73.44
C GLY A 18 -7.15 -8.82 -73.01
N ASN A 19 -6.78 -9.06 -71.76
CA ASN A 19 -5.38 -9.06 -71.35
C ASN A 19 -5.13 -10.19 -70.35
N ASP A 20 -4.22 -11.06 -70.75
CA ASP A 20 -3.71 -12.21 -70.01
C ASP A 20 -2.86 -11.81 -68.80
N GLY A 21 -2.85 -12.70 -67.80
CA GLY A 21 -1.62 -13.02 -67.06
C GLY A 21 -1.33 -12.20 -65.80
N GLY A 22 -1.76 -12.71 -64.65
CA GLY A 22 -1.30 -12.25 -63.34
C GLY A 22 -1.68 -13.23 -62.24
N GLY A 23 -0.96 -14.35 -62.16
CA GLY A 23 -1.08 -15.32 -61.06
C GLY A 23 -0.67 -14.67 -59.75
N GLY A 24 -1.65 -14.44 -58.88
CA GLY A 24 -1.48 -14.11 -57.47
C GLY A 24 -2.11 -15.23 -56.65
N ASP A 25 -1.28 -15.91 -55.90
CA ASP A 25 -1.56 -17.02 -54.99
C ASP A 25 -2.82 -16.77 -54.15
N GLY A 26 -3.91 -17.44 -54.53
CA GLY A 26 -5.13 -17.53 -53.74
C GLY A 26 -4.90 -18.48 -52.57
N GLY A 27 -4.08 -18.04 -51.61
CA GLY A 27 -3.98 -18.63 -50.29
C GLY A 27 -5.31 -18.42 -49.56
N GLY A 28 -6.29 -19.25 -49.89
CA GLY A 28 -7.54 -19.37 -49.15
C GLY A 28 -7.18 -19.70 -47.71
N TRP A 29 -7.40 -18.74 -46.81
CA TRP A 29 -7.35 -18.97 -45.39
C TRP A 29 -8.48 -19.95 -45.04
N ASP A 30 -8.13 -21.23 -44.92
CA ASP A 30 -8.98 -22.29 -44.36
C ASP A 30 -8.94 -22.26 -42.82
N GLY A 31 -8.95 -21.04 -42.27
CA GLY A 31 -8.97 -20.83 -40.83
C GLY A 31 -10.38 -21.10 -40.34
N VAL A 32 -10.65 -22.35 -39.97
CA VAL A 32 -11.76 -22.64 -39.06
C VAL A 32 -11.51 -21.84 -37.79
N ILE A 33 -12.31 -20.79 -37.58
CA ILE A 33 -12.38 -20.12 -36.28
C ILE A 33 -13.12 -21.08 -35.39
N GLU A 34 -12.37 -21.93 -34.70
CA GLU A 34 -12.86 -22.67 -33.55
C GLU A 34 -13.08 -21.65 -32.45
N VAL A 35 -14.32 -21.22 -32.28
CA VAL A 35 -14.74 -20.53 -31.07
C VAL A 35 -14.72 -21.60 -29.98
N GLU A 36 -13.56 -21.79 -29.35
CA GLU A 36 -13.52 -22.46 -28.06
C GLU A 36 -14.42 -21.65 -27.13
N SER A 37 -15.59 -22.21 -26.85
CA SER A 37 -16.37 -21.87 -25.67
C SER A 37 -15.49 -22.20 -24.46
N GLY A 38 -14.68 -21.22 -24.02
CA GLY A 38 -13.98 -21.27 -22.75
C GLY A 38 -15.02 -21.40 -21.63
N GLY A 39 -15.34 -22.64 -21.28
CA GLY A 39 -16.44 -22.95 -20.37
C GLY A 39 -16.74 -24.45 -20.26
N GLU A 40 -15.74 -25.31 -20.44
CA GLU A 40 -15.87 -26.72 -20.06
C GLU A 40 -15.29 -26.89 -18.65
N GLY A 41 -16.18 -26.91 -17.65
CA GLY A 41 -15.81 -27.38 -16.32
C GLY A 41 -16.49 -26.70 -15.12
N ALA A 42 -17.80 -26.52 -15.13
CA ALA A 42 -18.52 -26.36 -13.87
C ALA A 42 -19.86 -27.07 -13.95
N SER A 43 -19.96 -28.21 -13.26
CA SER A 43 -21.22 -28.84 -12.89
C SER A 43 -22.21 -27.80 -12.37
N GLU A 44 -23.48 -27.91 -12.77
CA GLU A 44 -24.63 -27.02 -12.48
C GLU A 44 -24.98 -26.86 -10.97
N GLU A 45 -24.08 -27.15 -10.05
CA GLU A 45 -24.23 -26.84 -8.63
C GLU A 45 -23.58 -25.48 -8.39
N ALA A 46 -24.41 -24.45 -8.21
CA ALA A 46 -23.96 -23.12 -7.82
C ALA A 46 -23.08 -23.23 -6.56
N ILE A 47 -21.77 -23.04 -6.73
CA ILE A 47 -20.80 -23.12 -5.64
C ILE A 47 -21.21 -22.11 -4.58
N SER A 48 -21.40 -22.59 -3.35
CA SER A 48 -21.82 -21.73 -2.25
C SER A 48 -20.72 -20.70 -1.91
N LEU A 49 -21.09 -19.48 -1.53
CA LEU A 49 -20.12 -18.46 -1.10
C LEU A 49 -19.22 -18.97 0.05
N SER A 50 -19.77 -19.81 0.93
CA SER A 50 -19.02 -20.48 2.00
C SER A 50 -17.90 -21.38 1.49
N GLU A 51 -18.08 -22.04 0.36
CA GLU A 51 -17.05 -22.89 -0.24
C GLU A 51 -15.97 -22.07 -0.94
N ILE A 52 -16.35 -20.97 -1.61
CA ILE A 52 -15.38 -20.07 -2.25
C ILE A 52 -14.46 -19.44 -1.21
N PHE A 53 -15.04 -18.94 -0.10
CA PHE A 53 -14.27 -18.29 0.96
C PHE A 53 -13.60 -19.27 1.95
N GLY A 54 -14.00 -20.55 1.93
CA GLY A 54 -13.40 -21.60 2.75
C GLY A 54 -12.06 -22.11 2.21
N ASP A 55 -11.84 -22.00 0.89
CA ASP A 55 -10.60 -22.40 0.22
C ASP A 55 -9.78 -21.16 -0.20
N CYS A 56 -8.49 -21.16 0.13
CA CYS A 56 -7.59 -20.09 -0.30
C CYS A 56 -7.46 -20.03 -1.83
N ALA A 57 -7.38 -21.16 -2.52
CA ALA A 57 -7.19 -21.18 -3.97
C ALA A 57 -8.38 -20.55 -4.70
N ARG A 58 -9.61 -20.94 -4.34
CA ARG A 58 -10.83 -20.40 -4.93
C ARG A 58 -11.05 -18.92 -4.62
N ARG A 59 -10.63 -18.47 -3.45
CA ARG A 59 -10.68 -17.03 -3.11
C ARG A 59 -9.71 -16.23 -3.97
N ASP A 60 -8.52 -16.77 -4.20
CA ASP A 60 -7.50 -16.10 -5.00
C ASP A 60 -7.96 -16.07 -6.48
N GLU A 61 -8.54 -17.16 -7.01
CA GLU A 61 -9.21 -17.19 -8.32
C GLU A 61 -10.34 -16.14 -8.44
N LEU A 62 -11.21 -16.02 -7.44
CA LEU A 62 -12.25 -14.99 -7.43
C LEU A 62 -11.66 -13.56 -7.47
N LEU A 63 -10.55 -13.32 -6.76
CA LEU A 63 -9.89 -12.01 -6.78
C LEU A 63 -9.29 -11.73 -8.15
N ASP A 64 -8.66 -12.72 -8.78
CA ASP A 64 -8.12 -12.61 -10.12
C ASP A 64 -9.23 -12.28 -11.13
N ASP A 65 -10.35 -13.01 -11.10
CA ASP A 65 -11.54 -12.73 -11.93
C ASP A 65 -12.07 -11.29 -11.73
N LEU A 66 -12.09 -10.81 -10.49
CA LEU A 66 -12.53 -9.44 -10.20
C LEU A 66 -11.52 -8.39 -10.69
N TYR A 67 -10.23 -8.67 -10.65
CA TYR A 67 -9.20 -7.80 -11.23
C TYR A 67 -9.29 -7.77 -12.75
N GLU A 68 -9.51 -8.92 -13.39
CA GLU A 68 -9.73 -9.01 -14.84
C GLU A 68 -10.98 -8.25 -15.26
N LEU A 69 -12.10 -8.44 -14.56
CA LEU A 69 -13.34 -7.70 -14.81
C LEU A 69 -13.14 -6.19 -14.63
N LEU A 70 -12.42 -5.77 -13.59
CA LEU A 70 -12.11 -4.36 -13.38
C LEU A 70 -11.26 -3.79 -14.52
N ALA A 71 -10.23 -4.50 -14.96
CA ALA A 71 -9.39 -4.10 -16.08
C ALA A 71 -10.20 -3.98 -17.37
N PHE A 72 -11.04 -4.97 -17.67
CA PHE A 72 -11.96 -4.95 -18.80
C PHE A 72 -12.90 -3.74 -18.77
N LEU A 73 -13.52 -3.45 -17.61
CA LEU A 73 -14.44 -2.31 -17.47
C LEU A 73 -13.74 -0.96 -17.63
N VAL A 74 -12.51 -0.83 -17.11
CA VAL A 74 -11.69 0.39 -17.27
C VAL A 74 -11.30 0.58 -18.72
N GLN A 75 -10.81 -0.47 -19.39
CA GLN A 75 -10.48 -0.44 -20.81
C GLN A 75 -11.71 -0.06 -21.63
N ARG A 76 -12.87 -0.68 -21.36
CA ARG A 76 -14.10 -0.40 -22.10
C ARG A 76 -14.61 1.02 -21.88
N GLN A 77 -14.43 1.57 -20.68
CA GLN A 77 -14.71 2.97 -20.40
C GLN A 77 -13.81 3.91 -21.21
N GLU A 78 -12.52 3.59 -21.35
CA GLU A 78 -11.58 4.34 -22.19
C GLU A 78 -11.92 4.25 -23.67
N GLU A 79 -12.24 3.06 -24.17
CA GLU A 79 -12.70 2.86 -25.54
C GLU A 79 -13.97 3.65 -25.82
N ALA A 80 -14.93 3.67 -24.90
CA ALA A 80 -16.15 4.48 -25.02
C ALA A 80 -15.86 6.00 -24.96
N THR A 81 -14.69 6.44 -24.46
CA THR A 81 -14.25 7.84 -24.61
C THR A 81 -13.80 8.17 -26.03
N ARG A 82 -13.24 7.18 -26.74
CA ARG A 82 -12.61 7.32 -28.06
C ARG A 82 -13.57 6.97 -29.21
N ALA A 83 -14.51 6.04 -28.97
CA ALA A 83 -15.41 5.45 -29.96
C ALA A 83 -16.67 6.28 -30.26
N GLY A 84 -16.65 7.59 -30.01
CA GLY A 84 -17.73 8.50 -30.42
C GLY A 84 -17.98 8.54 -31.94
N GLU A 85 -17.13 7.89 -32.75
CA GLU A 85 -17.22 7.81 -34.20
C GLU A 85 -17.29 6.34 -34.63
N GLY A 86 -18.50 5.79 -34.84
CA GLY A 86 -18.68 4.61 -35.71
C GLY A 86 -19.50 3.42 -35.20
N LEU A 87 -19.90 3.36 -33.92
CA LEU A 87 -20.76 2.28 -33.40
C LEU A 87 -22.25 2.68 -33.42
N PRO A 88 -23.17 1.80 -33.89
CA PRO A 88 -24.62 2.00 -33.77
C PRO A 88 -25.04 2.32 -32.33
N LEU A 89 -26.02 3.21 -32.16
CA LEU A 89 -26.48 3.68 -30.85
C LEU A 89 -26.89 2.53 -29.90
N GLU A 90 -27.39 1.43 -30.44
CA GLU A 90 -27.79 0.21 -29.71
C GLU A 90 -26.58 -0.56 -29.12
N LEU A 91 -25.38 -0.36 -29.67
CA LEU A 91 -24.12 -0.96 -29.23
C LEU A 91 -23.24 0.04 -28.46
N GLN A 92 -23.69 1.29 -28.32
CA GLN A 92 -23.04 2.28 -27.48
C GLN A 92 -23.33 1.96 -26.03
N LEU A 93 -22.31 1.46 -25.32
CA LEU A 93 -22.40 1.24 -23.89
C LEU A 93 -22.56 2.57 -23.16
N ASP A 94 -23.53 2.63 -22.24
CA ASP A 94 -23.69 3.78 -21.37
C ASP A 94 -22.45 3.95 -20.49
N ARG A 95 -21.74 5.06 -20.70
CA ARG A 95 -20.50 5.38 -19.98
C ARG A 95 -20.76 5.54 -18.48
N SER A 96 -21.95 6.02 -18.11
CA SER A 96 -22.33 6.16 -16.71
C SER A 96 -22.52 4.79 -16.06
N GLU A 97 -23.09 3.84 -16.80
CA GLU A 97 -23.27 2.47 -16.35
C GLU A 97 -21.93 1.73 -16.23
N LEU A 98 -21.04 1.85 -17.23
CA LEU A 98 -19.68 1.30 -17.16
C LEU A 98 -18.90 1.83 -15.96
N ALA A 99 -18.95 3.15 -15.72
CA ALA A 99 -18.29 3.76 -14.57
C ALA A 99 -18.89 3.30 -13.23
N ALA A 100 -20.22 3.11 -13.16
CA ALA A 100 -20.89 2.59 -11.98
C ALA A 100 -20.48 1.14 -11.69
N ARG A 101 -20.45 0.27 -12.72
CA ARG A 101 -20.00 -1.13 -12.61
C ARG A 101 -18.53 -1.21 -12.19
N ALA A 102 -17.64 -0.42 -12.82
CA ALA A 102 -16.22 -0.38 -12.45
C ALA A 102 -16.02 0.07 -10.99
N ARG A 103 -16.79 1.05 -10.54
CA ARG A 103 -16.77 1.48 -9.13
C ARG A 103 -17.24 0.38 -8.19
N ALA A 104 -18.31 -0.33 -8.52
CA ALA A 104 -18.82 -1.43 -7.71
C ALA A 104 -17.79 -2.56 -7.59
N VAL A 105 -17.20 -3.00 -8.71
CA VAL A 105 -16.16 -4.04 -8.71
C VAL A 105 -14.95 -3.59 -7.89
N ARG A 106 -14.51 -2.33 -8.05
CA ARG A 106 -13.41 -1.78 -7.24
C ARG A 106 -13.71 -1.80 -5.74
N GLN A 107 -14.93 -1.43 -5.33
CA GLN A 107 -15.33 -1.51 -3.93
C GLN A 107 -15.29 -2.94 -3.39
N VAL A 108 -15.71 -3.92 -4.19
CA VAL A 108 -15.64 -5.33 -3.81
C VAL A 108 -14.18 -5.77 -3.67
N VAL A 109 -13.31 -5.46 -4.63
CA VAL A 109 -11.88 -5.75 -4.57
C VAL A 109 -11.23 -5.10 -3.36
N ASP A 110 -11.51 -3.82 -3.09
CA ASP A 110 -10.99 -3.11 -1.92
C ASP A 110 -11.45 -3.76 -0.61
N THR A 111 -12.70 -4.22 -0.57
CA THR A 111 -13.27 -4.88 0.62
C THR A 111 -12.67 -6.27 0.83
N LEU A 112 -12.56 -7.08 -0.21
CA LEU A 112 -11.99 -8.44 -0.13
C LEU A 112 -10.48 -8.43 0.06
N GLY A 113 -9.79 -7.46 -0.54
CA GLY A 113 -8.34 -7.24 -0.39
C GLY A 113 -7.96 -6.50 0.89
N ALA A 114 -8.91 -5.96 1.64
CA ALA A 114 -8.62 -5.33 2.93
C ALA A 114 -7.99 -6.33 3.90
N GLU A 115 -6.92 -5.91 4.57
CA GLU A 115 -6.17 -6.75 5.51
C GLU A 115 -7.09 -7.32 6.60
N HIS A 116 -8.05 -6.53 7.06
CA HIS A 116 -9.06 -6.95 8.03
C HIS A 116 -9.92 -8.12 7.53
N THR A 117 -10.42 -8.04 6.29
CA THR A 117 -11.24 -9.09 5.68
C THR A 117 -10.43 -10.36 5.48
N HIS A 118 -9.19 -10.22 5.00
CA HIS A 118 -8.27 -11.35 4.88
C HIS A 118 -8.01 -12.03 6.22
N PHE A 119 -7.80 -11.27 7.30
CA PHE A 119 -7.67 -11.84 8.65
C PHE A 119 -8.93 -12.56 9.12
N LEU A 120 -10.13 -12.01 8.87
CA LEU A 120 -11.39 -12.68 9.22
C LEU A 120 -11.56 -14.00 8.47
N LEU A 121 -11.22 -14.03 7.17
CA LEU A 121 -11.26 -15.23 6.35
C LEU A 121 -10.25 -16.29 6.82
N GLN A 122 -9.06 -15.88 7.24
CA GLN A 122 -8.07 -16.79 7.83
C GLN A 122 -8.50 -17.30 9.20
N LEU A 123 -9.19 -16.48 10.00
CA LEU A 123 -9.74 -16.87 11.29
C LEU A 123 -10.82 -17.96 11.12
N GLN A 124 -11.66 -17.82 10.11
CA GLN A 124 -12.72 -18.77 9.78
C GLN A 124 -12.18 -20.09 9.23
N SER A 125 -11.14 -20.03 8.38
CA SER A 125 -10.62 -21.20 7.67
C SER A 125 -9.49 -21.93 8.40
N SER A 126 -8.85 -21.32 9.41
CA SER A 126 -7.64 -21.90 10.03
C SER A 126 -7.55 -21.76 11.55
N ASP A 127 -7.77 -22.87 12.25
CA ASP A 127 -7.47 -23.01 13.69
C ASP A 127 -6.00 -22.78 14.02
N ARG A 128 -5.10 -23.05 13.08
CA ARG A 128 -3.66 -22.81 13.26
C ARG A 128 -3.36 -21.31 13.32
N PHE A 129 -4.03 -20.51 12.48
CA PHE A 129 -3.89 -19.05 12.52
C PHE A 129 -4.40 -18.48 13.84
N LEU A 130 -5.56 -18.93 14.30
CA LEU A 130 -6.11 -18.62 15.63
C LEU A 130 -5.12 -18.93 16.76
N ASN A 131 -4.55 -20.14 16.76
CA ASN A 131 -3.57 -20.54 17.78
C ASN A 131 -2.31 -19.68 17.76
N ARG A 132 -1.81 -19.33 16.58
CA ARG A 132 -0.66 -18.42 16.43
C ARG A 132 -0.97 -17.02 16.96
N GLN A 133 -2.14 -16.47 16.65
CA GLN A 133 -2.56 -15.17 17.17
C GLN A 133 -2.73 -15.19 18.68
N ALA A 134 -3.34 -16.24 19.22
CA ALA A 134 -3.45 -16.42 20.66
C ALA A 134 -2.07 -16.53 21.34
N ALA A 135 -1.10 -17.21 20.73
CA ALA A 135 0.27 -17.28 21.23
C ALA A 135 0.97 -15.91 21.19
N ALA A 136 0.82 -15.17 20.09
CA ALA A 136 1.38 -13.83 19.95
C ALA A 136 0.83 -12.86 21.02
N LEU A 137 -0.49 -12.88 21.25
CA LEU A 137 -1.13 -12.06 22.29
C LEU A 137 -0.64 -12.44 23.69
N ARG A 138 -0.49 -13.73 24.00
CA ARG A 138 0.09 -14.18 25.28
C ARG A 138 1.53 -13.70 25.46
N GLN A 139 2.34 -13.73 24.40
CA GLN A 139 3.71 -13.22 24.43
C GLN A 139 3.74 -11.70 24.67
N MET A 140 2.87 -10.95 23.99
CA MET A 140 2.76 -9.49 24.17
C MET A 140 2.34 -9.15 25.60
N LEU A 141 1.39 -9.88 26.18
CA LEU A 141 0.97 -9.71 27.57
C LEU A 141 2.13 -9.97 28.54
N ALA A 142 2.84 -11.09 28.37
CA ALA A 142 4.01 -11.40 29.20
C ALA A 142 5.13 -10.35 29.07
N HIS A 143 5.30 -9.75 27.88
CA HIS A 143 6.24 -8.65 27.68
C HIS A 143 5.76 -7.38 28.39
N ALA A 144 4.48 -7.05 28.32
CA ALA A 144 3.91 -5.90 29.02
C ALA A 144 4.11 -6.01 30.55
N ASP A 145 3.89 -7.19 31.12
CA ASP A 145 4.10 -7.45 32.56
C ASP A 145 5.57 -7.28 32.95
N LYS A 146 6.50 -7.78 32.14
CA LYS A 146 7.95 -7.57 32.36
C LYS A 146 8.33 -6.10 32.33
N MET A 147 7.82 -5.35 31.35
CA MET A 147 8.09 -3.92 31.22
C MET A 147 7.55 -3.13 32.41
N ARG A 148 6.36 -3.51 32.91
CA ARG A 148 5.80 -2.94 34.13
C ARG A 148 6.71 -3.19 35.34
N GLY A 149 7.16 -4.43 35.54
CA GLY A 149 8.09 -4.75 36.62
C GLY A 149 9.43 -4.00 36.52
N LEU A 150 9.94 -3.79 35.31
CA LEU A 150 11.14 -2.96 35.08
C LEU A 150 10.90 -1.49 35.41
N ALA A 151 9.74 -0.94 35.05
CA ALA A 151 9.37 0.43 35.38
C ALA A 151 9.30 0.65 36.91
N ASP A 152 8.66 -0.27 37.63
CA ASP A 152 8.58 -0.24 39.10
C ASP A 152 9.99 -0.34 39.72
N GLY A 153 10.86 -1.20 39.17
CA GLY A 153 12.25 -1.34 39.58
C GLY A 153 13.11 -0.09 39.31
N LEU A 154 12.84 0.63 38.22
CA LEU A 154 13.52 1.89 37.93
C LEU A 154 13.04 3.01 38.84
N GLN A 155 11.74 3.06 39.17
CA GLN A 155 11.19 4.05 40.08
C GLN A 155 11.76 3.91 41.49
N THR A 156 11.88 2.68 42.00
CA THR A 156 12.52 2.41 43.30
C THR A 156 14.00 2.81 43.31
N ARG A 157 14.75 2.44 42.27
CA ARG A 157 16.15 2.88 42.12
C ARG A 157 16.30 4.39 42.03
N GLN A 158 15.38 5.06 41.32
CA GLN A 158 15.37 6.51 41.24
C GLN A 158 15.15 7.13 42.62
N SER A 159 14.21 6.63 43.41
CA SER A 159 14.00 7.11 44.77
C SER A 159 15.23 6.89 45.67
N ASP A 160 15.87 5.72 45.57
CA ASP A 160 17.08 5.43 46.35
C ASP A 160 18.21 6.38 45.98
N LEU A 161 18.44 6.59 44.68
CA LEU A 161 19.44 7.53 44.19
C LEU A 161 19.17 8.95 44.68
N LEU A 162 17.92 9.42 44.64
CA LEU A 162 17.56 10.73 45.18
C LEU A 162 17.84 10.84 46.68
N LEU A 163 17.57 9.78 47.46
CA LEU A 163 17.92 9.75 48.88
C LEU A 163 19.44 9.78 49.09
N THR A 164 20.20 9.02 48.30
CA THR A 164 21.66 9.03 48.39
C THR A 164 22.22 10.41 48.05
N ILE A 165 21.75 11.05 46.97
CA ILE A 165 22.14 12.41 46.58
C ILE A 165 21.82 13.38 47.71
N ARG A 166 20.61 13.34 48.27
CA ARG A 166 20.21 14.22 49.37
C ARG A 166 21.11 14.05 50.60
N GLY A 167 21.61 12.85 50.87
CA GLY A 167 22.53 12.58 51.96
C GLY A 167 23.98 12.98 51.70
N THR A 168 24.46 12.82 50.46
CA THR A 168 25.87 13.04 50.10
C THR A 168 26.16 14.47 49.64
N TYR A 169 25.21 15.10 48.96
CA TYR A 169 25.31 16.46 48.45
C TYR A 169 25.71 17.51 49.50
N PRO A 170 25.11 17.57 50.71
CA PRO A 170 25.53 18.55 51.73
C PRO A 170 26.96 18.30 52.22
N ARG A 171 27.44 17.05 52.22
CA ARG A 171 28.83 16.73 52.59
C ARG A 171 29.79 17.17 51.49
N TYR A 172 29.39 17.00 50.23
CA TYR A 172 30.13 17.51 49.09
C TYR A 172 30.24 19.03 49.12
N GLU A 173 29.14 19.75 49.34
CA GLU A 173 29.15 21.22 49.44
C GLU A 173 30.03 21.71 50.60
N ALA A 174 29.94 21.06 51.77
CA ALA A 174 30.78 21.41 52.91
C ALA A 174 32.28 21.17 52.64
N ALA A 175 32.63 20.13 51.89
CA ALA A 175 34.01 19.87 51.47
C ALA A 175 34.47 20.88 50.42
N ALA A 176 33.63 21.19 49.42
CA ALA A 176 33.92 22.20 48.41
C ALA A 176 34.14 23.59 49.00
N ALA A 177 33.31 24.00 49.97
CA ALA A 177 33.48 25.26 50.70
C ALA A 177 34.82 25.31 51.45
N ARG A 178 35.19 24.23 52.15
CA ARG A 178 36.49 24.13 52.83
C ARG A 178 37.66 24.22 51.86
N VAL A 179 37.60 23.53 50.72
CA VAL A 179 38.65 23.59 49.70
C VAL A 179 38.80 25.02 49.15
N LYS A 180 37.69 25.72 48.90
CA LYS A 180 37.71 27.13 48.46
C LYS A 180 38.35 28.05 49.50
N GLN A 181 38.02 27.84 50.78
CA GLN A 181 38.63 28.60 51.88
C GLN A 181 40.15 28.36 51.95
N VAL A 182 40.58 27.10 51.97
CA VAL A 182 42.01 26.73 52.02
C VAL A 182 42.77 27.28 50.81
N LYS A 183 42.17 27.24 49.62
CA LYS A 183 42.74 27.84 48.40
C LYS A 183 42.99 29.34 48.58
N ALA A 184 41.99 30.09 49.06
CA ALA A 184 42.11 31.53 49.27
C ALA A 184 43.14 31.89 50.34
N GLU A 185 43.19 31.14 51.45
CA GLU A 185 44.20 31.32 52.51
C GLU A 185 45.61 31.07 51.96
N PHE A 186 45.79 30.02 51.16
CA PHE A 186 47.08 29.67 50.58
C PHE A 186 47.55 30.65 49.50
N GLU A 187 46.65 31.09 48.60
CA GLU A 187 46.94 32.15 47.61
C GLU A 187 47.35 33.46 48.30
N GLY A 188 46.64 33.83 49.37
CA GLY A 188 46.98 35.00 50.19
C GLY A 188 48.33 34.87 50.90
N ALA A 189 48.65 33.68 51.42
CA ALA A 189 49.94 33.40 52.04
C ALA A 189 51.09 33.47 51.02
N LEU A 190 50.94 32.84 49.85
CA LEU A 190 51.92 32.87 48.76
C LEU A 190 52.16 34.30 48.27
N SER A 191 51.09 35.05 48.02
CA SER A 191 51.16 36.44 47.55
C SER A 191 52.01 37.32 48.49
N LYS A 192 51.83 37.16 49.81
CA LYS A 192 52.55 37.92 50.83
C LYS A 192 54.00 37.46 51.02
N ALA A 193 54.25 36.15 51.00
CA ALA A 193 55.56 35.59 51.36
C ALA A 193 56.56 35.57 50.19
N HIS A 194 56.08 35.39 48.96
CA HIS A 194 56.95 35.09 47.81
C HIS A 194 56.80 36.03 46.61
N PHE A 195 55.75 36.85 46.56
CA PHE A 195 55.40 37.64 45.36
C PHE A 195 55.17 39.14 45.64
N ASP A 196 55.62 39.65 46.79
CA ASP A 196 55.54 41.08 47.17
C ASP A 196 54.13 41.68 47.01
N GLY A 197 53.09 40.91 47.36
CA GLY A 197 51.70 41.35 47.28
C GLY A 197 51.06 41.29 45.88
N ARG A 198 51.75 40.72 44.88
CA ARG A 198 51.12 40.42 43.58
C ARG A 198 50.12 39.28 43.72
N ARG A 199 48.99 39.38 43.00
CA ARG A 199 47.92 38.36 43.03
C ARG A 199 48.43 37.04 42.43
N VAL A 200 48.17 35.94 43.13
CA VAL A 200 48.51 34.57 42.73
C VAL A 200 47.22 33.77 42.69
N ASN A 201 46.95 33.08 41.58
CA ASN A 201 45.79 32.20 41.42
C ASN A 201 46.30 30.78 41.15
N LEU A 202 45.84 29.80 41.94
CA LEU A 202 46.11 28.39 41.71
C LEU A 202 45.17 27.86 40.62
N MET A 203 45.73 27.56 39.45
CA MET A 203 45.03 26.94 38.32
C MET A 203 45.01 25.42 38.49
N GLY A 204 43.85 24.78 38.29
CA GLY A 204 43.68 23.32 38.37
C GLY A 204 42.84 22.80 39.55
N VAL A 205 42.50 23.66 40.51
CA VAL A 205 41.47 23.38 41.53
C VAL A 205 40.26 24.25 41.19
N GLU A 206 39.45 23.78 40.25
CA GLU A 206 38.09 24.27 40.03
C GLU A 206 37.14 23.24 40.66
N VAL A 207 36.41 23.66 41.71
CA VAL A 207 35.39 22.89 42.42
C VAL A 207 34.07 23.64 42.40
#